data_AF-A0AAT9RGI5-F1
#
_entry.id   AF-A0AAT9RGI5-F1
#
_cell.length_a   1.000
_cell.length_b   1.000
_cell.length_c   1.000
_cell.angle_alpha   90.00
_cell.angle_beta   90.00
_cell.angle_gamma   90.00
#
_symmetry.space_group_name_H-M   'P 1'
#
loop_
_entity.id
_entity.type
_entity.pdbx_description
1 polymer ?
#
loop_
_entity_poly.entity_id
_entity_poly.type
_entity_poly.pdbx_seq_one_letter_code
_entity_poly.pdbx_strand_id
1 'polypeptide(L)'
;MRLGVVVAILYCLQFSRELSDEEVERIARMIFERPLYDLTVEKQYAGIEAALAAVAWAEDLSWQPHDEPSIRDFLRRLLERLDALRPWQ
;
A
#
# COMPACT_ATOMS: atom_id res chain seq x y z
N MET A 1 17.99 1.58 6.19
CA MET A 1 16.75 2.34 6.01
C MET A 1 15.66 1.33 5.63
N ARG A 2 14.73 1.01 6.53
CA ARG A 2 13.52 0.27 6.17
C ARG A 2 12.59 1.30 5.54
N LEU A 3 12.66 1.49 4.24
CA LEU A 3 11.57 2.16 3.53
C LEU A 3 10.46 1.11 3.44
N GLY A 4 9.40 1.30 4.23
CA GLY A 4 8.30 0.33 4.35
C GLY A 4 7.52 0.16 3.07
N VAL A 5 6.81 -0.97 2.91
CA VAL A 5 5.93 -1.26 1.77
C VAL A 5 4.98 -0.09 1.48
N VAL A 6 4.49 0.60 2.51
CA VAL A 6 3.66 1.81 2.38
C VAL A 6 4.36 2.94 1.65
N VAL A 7 5.65 3.21 1.93
CA VAL A 7 6.40 4.26 1.23
C VAL A 7 6.52 3.93 -0.26
N ALA A 8 6.76 2.67 -0.59
CA ALA A 8 6.86 2.22 -1.98
C ALA A 8 5.51 2.33 -2.71
N ILE A 9 4.41 1.95 -2.05
CA ILE A 9 3.04 2.15 -2.57
C ILE A 9 2.78 3.63 -2.84
N LEU A 10 3.08 4.50 -1.88
CA LEU A 10 2.87 5.95 -2.01
C LEU A 10 3.72 6.54 -3.12
N TYR A 11 4.91 5.99 -3.37
CA TYR A 11 5.76 6.46 -4.46
C TYR A 11 5.13 6.15 -5.83
N CYS A 12 4.42 5.02 -5.92
CA CYS A 12 3.62 4.69 -7.09
C CYS A 12 2.36 5.56 -7.25
N LEU A 13 1.93 6.28 -6.21
CA LEU A 13 0.72 7.11 -6.17
C LEU A 13 1.03 8.61 -6.14
N GLN A 14 2.30 9.02 -6.11
CA GLN A 14 2.70 10.42 -5.90
C GLN A 14 2.17 11.41 -6.95
N PHE A 15 1.76 10.90 -8.12
CA PHE A 15 1.15 11.68 -9.21
C PHE A 15 -0.34 11.38 -9.41
N SER A 16 -0.89 10.46 -8.63
CA SER A 16 -2.33 10.17 -8.63
C SER A 16 -3.05 11.32 -7.93
N ARG A 17 -4.07 11.88 -8.58
CA ARG A 17 -4.86 12.97 -7.99
C ARG A 17 -5.80 12.46 -6.91
N GLU A 18 -6.30 11.24 -7.09
CA GLU A 18 -7.29 10.61 -6.22
C GLU A 18 -6.85 9.18 -5.91
N LEU A 19 -7.18 8.71 -4.70
CA LEU A 19 -6.95 7.34 -4.26
C LEU A 19 -8.19 6.48 -4.57
N SER A 20 -8.50 6.34 -5.85
CA SER A 20 -9.71 5.67 -6.35
C SER A 20 -9.61 4.14 -6.30
N ASP A 21 -10.72 3.45 -6.58
CA ASP A 21 -10.72 1.99 -6.69
C ASP A 21 -9.87 1.49 -7.89
N GLU A 22 -9.73 2.31 -8.95
CA GLU A 22 -8.82 2.00 -10.05
C GLU A 22 -7.36 1.96 -9.58
N GLU A 23 -6.98 2.87 -8.66
CA GLU A 23 -5.66 2.86 -8.05
C GLU A 23 -5.48 1.65 -7.13
N VAL A 24 -6.52 1.24 -6.40
CA VAL A 24 -6.50 0.02 -5.59
C VAL A 24 -6.23 -1.20 -6.47
N GLU A 25 -6.97 -1.37 -7.56
CA GLU A 25 -6.77 -2.48 -8.51
C GLU A 25 -5.37 -2.44 -9.15
N ARG A 26 -4.89 -1.24 -9.50
CA ARG A 26 -3.56 -1.07 -10.09
C ARG A 26 -2.46 -1.50 -9.12
N ILE A 27 -2.52 -1.06 -7.86
CA ILE A 27 -1.53 -1.40 -6.84
C ILE A 27 -1.65 -2.88 -6.44
N ALA A 28 -2.88 -3.41 -6.29
CA ALA A 28 -3.09 -4.83 -6.01
C ALA A 28 -2.44 -5.71 -7.09
N ARG A 29 -2.70 -5.43 -8.36
CA ARG A 29 -2.06 -6.15 -9.48
C ARG A 29 -0.54 -6.03 -9.46
N MET A 30 -0.01 -4.84 -9.19
CA MET A 30 1.44 -4.62 -9.09
C MET A 30 2.07 -5.51 -7.99
N ILE A 31 1.42 -5.65 -6.83
CA ILE A 31 1.91 -6.50 -5.73
C ILE A 31 2.12 -7.96 -6.17
N PHE A 32 1.30 -8.48 -7.09
CA PHE A 32 1.44 -9.83 -7.64
C PHE A 32 2.41 -9.90 -8.83
N GLU A 33 2.26 -9.01 -9.81
CA GLU A 33 2.99 -9.10 -11.08
C GLU A 33 4.42 -8.57 -11.00
N ARG A 34 4.63 -7.54 -10.18
CA ARG A 34 5.91 -6.86 -9.97
C ARG A 34 6.03 -6.41 -8.51
N PRO A 35 6.26 -7.37 -7.59
CA PRO A 35 6.31 -7.11 -6.18
C PRO A 35 7.16 -5.89 -5.82
N LEU A 36 6.68 -5.12 -4.84
CA LEU A 36 7.47 -4.04 -4.28
C LEU A 36 8.63 -4.67 -3.53
N TYR A 37 9.84 -4.47 -4.06
CA TYR A 37 11.04 -5.19 -3.65
C TYR A 37 10.92 -6.71 -3.94
N ASP A 38 11.94 -7.49 -3.58
CA ASP A 38 11.91 -8.96 -3.70
C ASP A 38 11.11 -9.61 -2.56
N LEU A 39 9.89 -9.10 -2.31
CA LEU A 39 9.00 -9.54 -1.24
C LEU A 39 7.87 -10.40 -1.80
N THR A 40 7.46 -11.40 -1.03
CA THR A 40 6.23 -12.16 -1.35
C THR A 40 5.00 -11.31 -1.07
N VAL A 41 3.85 -11.70 -1.62
CA VAL A 41 2.56 -11.04 -1.37
C VAL A 41 2.25 -11.02 0.13
N GLU A 42 2.52 -12.11 0.84
CA GLU A 42 2.32 -12.21 2.30
C GLU A 42 3.15 -11.17 3.07
N LYS A 43 4.42 -10.97 2.68
CA LYS A 43 5.29 -10.00 3.35
C LYS A 43 4.84 -8.57 3.07
N GLN A 44 4.35 -8.30 1.86
CA GLN A 44 3.80 -6.98 1.51
C GLN A 44 2.49 -6.73 2.27
N TYR A 45 1.58 -7.71 2.29
CA TYR A 45 0.33 -7.67 3.05
C TYR A 45 0.59 -7.40 4.55
N ALA A 46 1.46 -8.18 5.18
CA ALA A 46 1.83 -8.00 6.59
C ALA A 46 2.47 -6.62 6.86
N GLY A 47 3.22 -6.08 5.90
CA GLY A 47 3.78 -4.73 5.98
C GLY A 47 2.71 -3.65 5.98
N ILE A 48 1.66 -3.81 5.17
CA ILE A 48 0.51 -2.90 5.12
C ILE A 48 -0.33 -3.02 6.41
N GLU A 49 -0.60 -4.23 6.89
CA GLU A 49 -1.29 -4.45 8.17
C GLU A 49 -0.55 -3.79 9.34
N ALA A 50 0.77 -3.98 9.41
CA ALA A 50 1.59 -3.39 10.47
C ALA A 50 1.54 -1.86 10.43
N ALA A 51 1.55 -1.25 9.24
CA ALA A 51 1.42 0.19 9.10
C ALA A 51 0.04 0.70 9.51
N LEU A 52 -1.03 -0.03 9.19
CA LEU A 52 -2.39 0.32 9.60
C LEU A 52 -2.60 0.21 11.11
N ALA A 53 -1.95 -0.75 11.77
CA ALA A 53 -1.99 -0.94 13.22
C ALA A 53 -1.19 0.13 13.99
N ALA A 54 -0.23 0.79 13.34
CA ALA A 54 0.57 1.83 13.97
C ALA A 54 -0.26 3.11 14.23
N VAL A 55 -0.15 3.65 15.46
CA VAL A 55 -0.81 4.90 15.87
C VAL A 55 -0.28 6.08 15.07
N ALA A 56 1.00 6.08 14.74
CA ALA A 56 1.64 7.05 13.87
C ALA A 56 2.73 6.34 13.05
N TRP A 57 2.99 6.84 11.85
CA TRP A 57 4.08 6.36 11.00
C TRP A 57 5.39 7.03 11.40
N ALA A 58 6.49 6.26 11.35
CA ALA A 58 7.81 6.77 11.72
C ALA A 58 8.42 7.60 10.58
N GLU A 59 8.00 7.31 9.35
CA GLU A 59 8.45 7.97 8.13
C GLU A 59 7.71 9.29 7.89
N ASP A 60 8.46 10.31 7.46
CA ASP A 60 7.87 11.54 6.94
C ASP A 60 7.28 11.30 5.54
N LEU A 61 5.96 11.47 5.43
CA LEU A 61 5.18 11.28 4.21
C LEU A 61 4.63 12.60 3.65
N SER A 62 5.18 13.74 4.06
CA SER A 62 4.76 15.07 3.58
C SER A 62 5.07 15.34 2.11
N TRP A 63 5.88 14.50 1.47
CA TRP A 63 6.26 14.62 0.06
C TRP A 63 5.18 14.14 -0.92
N GLN A 64 4.24 13.29 -0.48
CA GLN A 64 3.11 12.84 -1.31
C GLN A 64 1.88 13.71 -1.06
N PRO A 65 0.91 13.79 -2.00
CA PRO A 65 -0.11 14.84 -1.99
C PRO A 65 -1.35 14.53 -1.13
N HIS A 66 -1.48 13.33 -0.57
CA HIS A 66 -2.68 12.87 0.13
C HIS A 66 -2.56 13.04 1.65
N ASP A 67 -3.69 13.25 2.33
CA ASP A 67 -3.71 13.24 3.79
C ASP A 67 -3.63 11.83 4.37
N GLU A 68 -3.17 11.72 5.61
CA GLU A 68 -3.04 10.42 6.30
C GLU A 68 -4.36 9.63 6.38
N PRO A 69 -5.53 10.23 6.69
CA PRO A 69 -6.80 9.51 6.66
C PRO A 69 -7.11 8.85 5.32
N SER A 70 -6.88 9.57 4.21
CA SER A 70 -7.10 9.06 2.85
C SER A 70 -6.15 7.93 2.51
N ILE A 71 -4.88 8.02 2.92
CA ILE A 71 -3.91 6.94 2.73
C ILE A 71 -4.33 5.71 3.54
N ARG A 72 -4.71 5.87 4.81
CA ARG A 72 -5.15 4.75 5.64
C ARG A 72 -6.39 4.07 5.07
N ASP A 73 -7.36 4.84 4.57
CA ASP A 73 -8.51 4.31 3.86
C ASP A 73 -8.11 3.49 2.62
N PHE A 74 -7.25 4.07 1.77
CA PHE A 74 -6.73 3.38 0.59
C PHE A 74 -6.03 2.06 0.93
N LEU A 75 -5.17 2.05 1.96
CA LEU A 75 -4.48 0.84 2.41
C LEU A 75 -5.45 -0.23 2.92
N ARG A 76 -6.56 0.15 3.57
CA ARG A 76 -7.60 -0.82 3.99
C ARG A 76 -8.29 -1.44 2.78
N ARG A 77 -8.74 -0.62 1.82
CA ARG A 77 -9.34 -1.10 0.57
C ARG A 77 -8.38 -2.00 -0.21
N LEU A 78 -7.08 -1.67 -0.19
CA LEU A 78 -6.04 -2.51 -0.77
C LEU A 78 -5.94 -3.88 -0.06
N LEU A 79 -5.94 -3.92 1.28
CA LEU A 79 -5.96 -5.20 2.00
C LEU A 79 -7.20 -6.03 1.69
N GLU A 80 -8.39 -5.42 1.70
CA GLU A 80 -9.65 -6.07 1.34
C GLU A 80 -9.57 -6.67 -0.07
N ARG A 81 -8.96 -5.92 -1.01
CA ARG A 81 -8.77 -6.38 -2.37
C ARG A 81 -7.80 -7.55 -2.46
N LEU A 82 -6.68 -7.49 -1.74
CA LEU A 82 -5.71 -8.59 -1.65
C LEU A 82 -6.36 -9.83 -1.01
N ASP A 83 -7.19 -9.66 0.02
CA ASP A 83 -7.91 -10.76 0.66
C ASP A 83 -8.90 -11.44 -0.28
N ALA A 84 -9.59 -10.67 -1.12
CA ALA A 84 -10.46 -11.21 -2.18
C ALA A 84 -9.69 -12.00 -3.26
N LEU A 85 -8.37 -11.86 -3.34
CA LEU A 85 -7.49 -12.61 -4.26
C LEU A 85 -6.84 -13.84 -3.63
N ARG A 86 -7.18 -14.18 -2.39
CA ARG A 86 -6.71 -15.42 -1.76
C ARG A 86 -7.31 -16.67 -2.45
N PRO A 87 -6.59 -17.81 -2.48
CA PRO A 87 -5.20 -17.97 -2.04
C PRO A 87 -4.23 -17.30 -3.01
N TRP A 88 -3.22 -16.63 -2.46
CA TRP A 88 -2.14 -16.06 -3.26
C TRP A 88 -1.28 -17.22 -3.80
N GLN A 89 -0.94 -17.18 -5.09
CA GLN A 89 -0.13 -18.22 -5.75
C GLN A 89 1.35 -18.01 -5.54
#